data_AF-A0A2V3V9T0-F1
#
_entry.id   AF-A0A2V3V9T0-F1
#
_cell.length_a   1.000
_cell.length_b   1.000
_cell.length_c   1.000
_cell.angle_alpha   90.00
_cell.angle_beta   90.00
_cell.angle_gamma   90.00
#
_symmetry.space_group_name_H-M   'P 1'
#
loop_
_entity.id
_entity.type
_entity.pdbx_description
1 polymer ?
#
loop_
_entity_poly.entity_id
_entity_poly.type
_entity_poly.pdbx_seq_one_letter_code
_entity_poly.pdbx_strand_id
1 'polypeptide(L)'
;MAQDPVLAAFRQSIDNIDAALIFMLAERFKITKAVGEYKAKTDLPPADPGREEEQIARMKRLAADADLDPEFSEKFLRFVIDEVIRHHEKIRDQG
;
A
#
# COMPACT_ATOMS: atom_id res chain seq x y z
N MET A 1 -4.76 -36.56 9.20
CA MET A 1 -6.19 -36.28 8.98
C MET A 1 -6.35 -35.84 7.53
N ALA A 2 -7.30 -36.40 6.78
CA ALA A 2 -7.57 -35.91 5.43
C ALA A 2 -8.05 -34.46 5.53
N GLN A 3 -7.46 -33.57 4.72
CA GLN A 3 -7.78 -32.16 4.73
C GLN A 3 -9.17 -31.95 4.11
N ASP A 4 -10.02 -31.13 4.74
CA ASP A 4 -11.36 -30.81 4.22
C ASP A 4 -11.24 -30.19 2.82
N PRO A 5 -11.81 -30.81 1.78
CA PRO A 5 -11.63 -30.38 0.39
C PRO A 5 -12.25 -29.01 0.11
N VAL A 6 -13.34 -28.63 0.80
CA VAL A 6 -13.97 -27.30 0.65
C VAL A 6 -13.08 -26.23 1.25
N LEU A 7 -12.55 -26.50 2.45
CA LEU A 7 -11.62 -25.58 3.11
C LEU A 7 -10.33 -25.42 2.29
N ALA A 8 -9.83 -26.49 1.67
CA ALA A 8 -8.66 -26.44 0.80
C ALA A 8 -8.90 -25.52 -0.42
N ALA A 9 -10.07 -25.61 -1.05
CA ALA A 9 -10.43 -24.74 -2.18
C ALA A 9 -10.51 -23.26 -1.77
N PHE A 10 -11.09 -22.94 -0.61
CA PHE A 10 -11.11 -21.56 -0.11
C PHE A 10 -9.71 -21.01 0.16
N ARG A 11 -8.82 -21.82 0.75
CA ARG A 11 -7.43 -21.43 0.98
C ARG A 11 -6.69 -21.16 -0.32
N GLN A 12 -6.89 -21.99 -1.33
CA GLN A 12 -6.29 -21.77 -2.64
C GLN A 12 -6.73 -20.43 -3.27
N SER A 13 -7.99 -20.05 -3.10
CA SER A 13 -8.48 -18.74 -3.54
C SER A 13 -7.87 -17.59 -2.75
N ILE A 14 -7.70 -17.74 -1.43
CA ILE A 14 -7.03 -16.76 -0.58
C ILE A 14 -5.57 -16.58 -1.02
N ASP A 15 -4.84 -17.68 -1.22
CA ASP A 15 -3.43 -17.64 -1.63
C ASP A 15 -3.26 -16.89 -2.98
N ASN A 16 -4.21 -17.05 -3.90
CA ASN A 16 -4.20 -16.33 -5.18
C ASN A 16 -4.44 -14.82 -5.00
N ILE A 17 -5.35 -14.43 -4.10
CA ILE A 17 -5.61 -13.03 -3.76
C ILE A 17 -4.37 -12.42 -3.11
N ASP A 18 -3.74 -13.14 -2.17
CA ASP A 18 -2.54 -12.68 -1.47
C ASP A 18 -1.38 -12.46 -2.45
N ALA A 19 -1.19 -13.37 -3.41
CA ALA A 19 -0.19 -13.18 -4.47
C ALA A 19 -0.46 -11.91 -5.29
N ALA A 20 -1.71 -11.66 -5.67
CA ALA A 20 -2.09 -10.45 -6.40
C ALA A 20 -1.84 -9.18 -5.55
N LEU A 21 -2.17 -9.20 -4.26
CA LEU A 21 -1.90 -8.08 -3.34
C LEU A 21 -0.41 -7.76 -3.27
N ILE A 22 0.45 -8.78 -3.16
CA ILE A 22 1.91 -8.59 -3.13
C ILE A 22 2.43 -7.98 -4.43
N PHE A 23 2.00 -8.48 -5.59
CA PHE A 23 2.44 -7.92 -6.87
C PHE A 23 1.96 -6.47 -7.07
N MET A 24 0.73 -6.15 -6.66
CA MET A 24 0.21 -4.78 -6.73
C MET A 24 0.96 -3.82 -5.79
N LEU A 25 1.33 -4.29 -4.59
CA LEU A 25 2.17 -3.52 -3.68
C LEU A 25 3.57 -3.29 -4.26
N ALA A 26 4.18 -4.30 -4.87
CA ALA A 26 5.50 -4.17 -5.51
C ALA A 26 5.49 -3.09 -6.61
N GLU A 27 4.48 -3.09 -7.48
CA GLU A 27 4.32 -2.04 -8.50
C GLU A 27 4.07 -0.66 -7.86
N ARG A 28 3.24 -0.57 -6.82
CA ARG A 28 3.02 0.69 -6.09
C ARG A 28 4.34 1.21 -5.52
N PHE A 29 5.15 0.36 -4.89
CA PHE A 29 6.42 0.76 -4.29
C PHE A 29 7.45 1.23 -5.32
N LYS A 30 7.49 0.59 -6.49
CA LYS A 30 8.32 1.02 -7.62
C LYS A 30 8.00 2.45 -8.04
N ILE A 31 6.72 2.78 -8.16
CA ILE A 31 6.28 4.15 -8.49
C ILE A 31 6.59 5.13 -7.36
N THR A 32 6.31 4.78 -6.10
CA THR A 32 6.62 5.69 -4.99
C THR A 32 8.11 5.93 -4.83
N LYS A 33 8.97 4.96 -5.17
CA LYS A 33 10.42 5.17 -5.25
C LYS A 33 10.77 6.24 -6.29
N ALA A 34 10.24 6.11 -7.50
CA ALA A 34 10.45 7.12 -8.56
C ALA A 34 9.92 8.51 -8.16
N VAL A 35 8.79 8.58 -7.45
CA VAL A 35 8.29 9.84 -6.86
C VAL A 35 9.28 10.42 -5.86
N GLY A 36 9.87 9.59 -4.98
CA GLY A 36 10.88 10.03 -4.03
C GLY A 36 12.14 10.56 -4.70
N GLU A 37 12.65 9.85 -5.70
CA GLU A 37 13.79 10.29 -6.52
C GLU A 37 13.51 11.61 -7.24
N TYR A 38 12.30 11.77 -7.78
CA TYR A 38 11.89 13.02 -8.42
C TYR A 38 11.83 14.17 -7.41
N LYS A 39 11.17 13.96 -6.27
CA LYS A 39 11.08 14.97 -5.19
C LYS A 39 12.47 15.41 -4.73
N ALA A 40 13.39 14.47 -4.53
CA ALA A 40 14.77 14.78 -4.14
C ALA A 40 15.50 15.61 -5.22
N LYS A 41 15.33 15.28 -6.51
CA LYS A 41 15.93 16.04 -7.62
C LYS A 41 15.38 17.47 -7.76
N THR A 42 14.15 17.71 -7.34
CA THR A 42 13.46 19.00 -7.48
C THR A 42 13.33 19.77 -6.17
N ASP A 43 14.04 19.37 -5.12
CA ASP A 43 13.99 19.98 -3.77
C ASP A 43 12.56 20.09 -3.19
N LEU A 44 11.71 19.09 -3.50
CA LEU A 44 10.36 19.01 -2.94
C LEU A 44 10.37 18.22 -1.62
N PRO A 45 9.51 18.58 -0.66
CA PRO A 45 9.44 17.89 0.62
C PRO A 45 8.99 16.43 0.44
N PRO A 46 9.56 15.48 1.23
CA PRO A 46 9.19 14.07 1.16
C PRO A 46 7.73 13.85 1.57
N ALA A 47 7.28 14.52 2.64
CA ALA A 47 5.90 14.50 3.11
C ALA A 47 5.03 15.54 2.38
N ASP A 48 3.76 15.22 2.16
CA ASP A 48 2.75 16.11 1.58
C ASP A 48 1.41 15.88 2.30
N PRO A 49 1.17 16.60 3.41
CA PRO A 49 0.01 16.35 4.27
C PRO A 49 -1.33 16.45 3.54
N GLY A 50 -1.47 17.42 2.62
CA GLY A 50 -2.69 17.58 1.84
C GLY A 50 -2.93 16.37 0.93
N ARG A 51 -1.88 15.88 0.28
CA ARG A 51 -1.95 14.68 -0.56
C ARG A 51 -2.24 13.40 0.25
N GLU A 52 -1.77 13.33 1.48
CA GLU A 52 -2.05 12.21 2.39
C GLU A 52 -3.52 12.19 2.84
N GLU A 53 -4.07 13.36 3.22
CA GLU A 53 -5.49 13.51 3.58
C GLU A 53 -6.42 13.10 2.43
N GLU A 54 -6.12 13.53 1.21
CA GLU A 54 -6.88 13.13 0.01
C GLU A 54 -6.85 11.62 -0.23
N GLN A 55 -5.69 10.98 -0.03
CA GLN A 55 -5.55 9.54 -0.20
C GLN A 55 -6.34 8.77 0.85
N ILE A 56 -6.34 9.23 2.10
CA ILE A 56 -7.14 8.64 3.19
C ILE A 56 -8.63 8.75 2.86
N ALA A 57 -9.10 9.95 2.48
CA ALA A 57 -10.49 10.15 2.11
C ALA A 57 -10.91 9.26 0.93
N ARG A 58 -10.03 9.11 -0.07
CA ARG A 58 -10.28 8.23 -1.22
C ARG A 58 -10.31 6.74 -0.80
N MET A 59 -9.41 6.28 0.06
CA MET A 59 -9.41 4.88 0.52
C MET A 59 -10.64 4.54 1.34
N LYS A 60 -11.07 5.42 2.23
CA LYS A 60 -12.31 5.21 3.00
C LYS A 60 -13.53 5.05 2.10
N ARG A 61 -13.63 5.86 1.03
CA ARG A 61 -14.72 5.72 0.05
C ARG A 61 -14.65 4.40 -0.70
N LEU A 62 -13.48 4.03 -1.24
CA LEU A 62 -13.33 2.75 -1.95
C LEU A 62 -13.60 1.54 -1.05
N ALA A 63 -13.24 1.62 0.23
CA ALA A 63 -13.52 0.57 1.20
C ALA A 63 -15.03 0.44 1.43
N ALA A 64 -15.71 1.56 1.68
CA ALA A 64 -17.17 1.57 1.82
C ALA A 64 -17.87 1.01 0.57
N ASP A 65 -17.42 1.39 -0.64
CA ASP A 65 -17.98 0.90 -1.90
C ASP A 65 -17.74 -0.61 -2.14
N ALA A 66 -16.73 -1.18 -1.47
CA ALA A 66 -16.33 -2.58 -1.57
C ALA A 66 -16.76 -3.44 -0.37
N ASP A 67 -17.66 -2.92 0.48
CA ASP A 67 -18.10 -3.56 1.73
C ASP A 67 -16.94 -3.94 2.68
N LEU A 68 -15.87 -3.14 2.67
CA LEU A 68 -14.72 -3.25 3.55
C LEU A 68 -14.76 -2.13 4.60
N ASP A 69 -14.34 -2.45 5.83
CA ASP A 69 -14.24 -1.47 6.91
C ASP A 69 -13.37 -0.26 6.51
N PRO A 70 -13.93 0.97 6.45
CA PRO A 70 -13.17 2.17 6.13
C PRO A 70 -12.02 2.44 7.10
N GLU A 71 -12.15 2.07 8.39
CA GLU A 71 -11.06 2.24 9.36
C GLU A 71 -9.89 1.30 9.06
N PHE A 72 -10.17 0.06 8.67
CA PHE A 72 -9.15 -0.87 8.21
C PHE A 72 -8.41 -0.33 6.98
N SER A 73 -9.13 0.25 6.01
CA SER A 73 -8.51 0.82 4.81
C SER A 73 -7.57 1.99 5.11
N GLU A 74 -7.91 2.83 6.10
CA GLU A 74 -7.04 3.91 6.55
C GLU A 74 -5.79 3.35 7.23
N LYS A 75 -5.94 2.39 8.16
CA LYS A 75 -4.82 1.75 8.85
C LYS A 75 -3.85 1.11 7.85
N PHE A 76 -4.38 0.41 6.85
CA PHE A 76 -3.58 -0.18 5.77
C PHE A 76 -2.84 0.89 4.96
N LEU A 77 -3.52 1.96 4.55
CA LEU A 77 -2.88 3.04 3.80
C LEU A 77 -1.75 3.71 4.61
N ARG A 78 -1.99 4.00 5.90
CA ARG A 78 -0.98 4.59 6.78
C ARG A 78 0.26 3.71 6.90
N PHE A 79 0.06 2.41 7.12
CA PHE A 79 1.16 1.45 7.13
C PHE A 79 1.99 1.47 5.83
N VAL A 80 1.33 1.53 4.67
CA VAL A 80 2.03 1.60 3.39
C VAL A 80 2.77 2.93 3.22
N ILE A 81 2.18 4.07 3.64
CA ILE A 81 2.82 5.39 3.58
C ILE A 81 4.07 5.43 4.45
N ASP A 82 3.99 4.91 5.68
CA ASP A 82 5.13 4.88 6.61
C ASP A 82 6.33 4.14 6.00
N GLU A 83 6.07 3.01 5.31
CA GLU A 83 7.13 2.25 4.63
C GLU A 83 7.71 3.00 3.42
N VAL A 84 6.88 3.75 2.68
CA VAL A 84 7.35 4.62 1.59
C VAL A 84 8.27 5.72 2.12
N ILE A 85 7.88 6.38 3.22
CA ILE A 85 8.66 7.48 3.82
C ILE A 85 10.04 6.95 4.27
N ARG A 86 10.08 5.80 4.96
CA ARG A 86 11.34 5.14 5.33
C ARG A 86 12.25 4.86 4.13
N HIS A 87 11.67 4.49 2.98
CA HIS A 87 12.44 4.29 1.76
C HIS A 87 12.97 5.61 1.18
N HIS A 88 12.20 6.70 1.23
CA HIS A 88 12.65 8.02 0.78
C HIS A 88 13.80 8.55 1.63
N GLU A 89 13.70 8.41 2.95
CA GLU A 89 14.76 8.80 3.89
C GLU A 89 16.07 8.06 3.58
N LYS A 90 16.02 6.73 3.39
CA LYS A 90 17.20 5.93 3.02
C LYS A 90 17.85 6.38 1.70
N ILE A 91 17.06 6.81 0.72
CA ILE A 91 17.59 7.28 -0.57
C ILE A 91 18.28 8.63 -0.40
N ARG A 92 17.70 9.53 0.40
CA ARG A 92 18.30 10.83 0.70
C ARG A 92 19.63 10.70 1.45
N ASP A 93 19.71 9.77 2.40
CA ASP A 93 20.92 9.58 3.22
C ASP A 93 22.06 8.88 2.44
N GLN A 94 21.79 8.32 1.26
CA GLN A 94 22.76 7.66 0.38
C GLN A 94 23.24 8.54 -0.79
N GLY A 95 22.65 9.74 -0.96
CA GLY A 95 23.01 10.71 -2.01
C GLY A 95 23.78 11.89 -1.44
#